data_AF-A1L284-F1
#
_entry.id   AF-A1L284-F1
#
_cell.length_a   1.000
_cell.length_b   1.000
_cell.length_c   1.000
_cell.angle_alpha   90.00
_cell.angle_beta   90.00
_cell.angle_gamma   90.00
#
_symmetry.space_group_name_H-M   'P 1'
#
loop_
_entity.id
_entity.type
_entity.pdbx_description
1 polymer ?
#
loop_
_entity_poly.entity_id
_entity_poly.type
_entity_poly.pdbx_seq_one_letter_code
_entity_poly.pdbx_strand_id
1 'polypeptide(L)'
;MKLFICLLKDVTHKIEYYSRFSPSPMSIKQFLDFGRENACEKTSYMFLRKELAVRLANTMREVTLLPDSLQIQPSVKLVESWYSQSFEELLKFEKRSPEDPHTLNDFLEMLIKIRNRHNDVVPTMAQGVIEYKEKFGFDPFISSNVQYFLDRFYTNRISFRMLINQHSETPRNHVM
;
A
#
# COMPACT_ATOMS: atom_id res chain seq x y z
N MET A 1 5.12 25.05 11.84
CA MET A 1 5.21 25.12 10.37
C MET A 1 6.45 24.44 9.78
N LYS A 2 7.68 24.70 10.28
CA LYS A 2 8.91 24.07 9.74
C LYS A 2 8.96 22.53 9.85
N LEU A 3 8.47 21.96 10.96
CA LEU A 3 8.48 20.51 11.20
C LEU A 3 7.65 19.73 10.17
N PHE A 4 6.46 20.26 9.83
CA PHE A 4 5.54 19.66 8.85
C PHE A 4 6.12 19.66 7.42
N ILE A 5 6.81 20.74 7.04
CA ILE A 5 7.46 20.84 5.73
C ILE A 5 8.64 19.87 5.61
N CYS A 6 9.43 19.68 6.68
CA CYS A 6 10.52 18.70 6.67
C CYS A 6 10.01 17.26 6.58
N LEU A 7 8.95 16.93 7.33
CA LEU A 7 8.32 15.61 7.29
C LEU A 7 7.75 15.29 5.91
N LEU A 8 7.04 16.23 5.29
CA LEU A 8 6.54 16.07 3.92
C LEU A 8 7.68 15.87 2.90
N LYS A 9 8.78 16.62 3.02
CA LYS A 9 9.94 16.46 2.14
C LYS A 9 10.61 15.08 2.28
N ASP A 10 10.70 14.56 3.51
CA ASP A 10 11.31 13.25 3.77
C ASP A 10 10.49 12.11 3.16
N VAL A 11 9.16 12.18 3.31
CA VAL A 11 8.23 11.18 2.77
C VAL A 11 8.25 11.16 1.25
N THR A 12 8.27 12.32 0.58
CA THR A 12 8.38 12.39 -0.88
C THR A 12 9.65 11.73 -1.40
N HIS A 13 10.81 11.99 -0.79
CA HIS A 13 12.07 11.35 -1.17
C HIS A 13 12.03 9.83 -0.97
N LYS A 14 11.42 9.37 0.12
CA LYS A 14 11.22 7.93 0.36
C LYS A 14 10.27 7.30 -0.66
N ILE A 15 9.18 7.96 -1.04
CA ILE A 15 8.28 7.47 -2.10
C ILE A 15 9.06 7.32 -3.40
N GLU A 16 9.84 8.33 -3.79
CA GLU A 16 10.67 8.27 -5.00
C GLU A 16 11.65 7.08 -4.93
N TYR A 17 12.35 6.91 -3.82
CA TYR A 17 13.26 5.79 -3.61
C TYR A 17 12.56 4.43 -3.74
N TYR A 18 11.45 4.21 -3.03
CA TYR A 18 10.74 2.93 -3.02
C TYR A 18 10.03 2.64 -4.36
N SER A 19 9.59 3.68 -5.09
CA SER A 19 8.94 3.54 -6.41
C SER A 19 9.89 3.08 -7.52
N ARG A 20 11.21 3.13 -7.31
CA ARG A 20 12.20 2.62 -8.26
C ARG A 20 12.33 1.10 -8.23
N PHE A 21 11.82 0.44 -7.18
CA PHE A 21 11.82 -1.01 -7.08
C PHE A 21 10.54 -1.59 -7.68
N SER A 22 10.67 -2.71 -8.38
CA SER A 22 9.53 -3.48 -8.85
C SER A 22 8.93 -4.31 -7.71
N PRO A 23 7.60 -4.36 -7.56
CA PRO A 23 6.94 -5.31 -6.66
C PRO A 23 7.35 -6.75 -6.98
N SER A 24 7.54 -7.56 -5.93
CA SER A 24 7.94 -8.96 -6.05
C SER A 24 6.68 -9.82 -6.24
N PRO A 25 6.44 -10.42 -7.42
CA PRO A 25 5.34 -11.35 -7.59
C PRO A 25 5.61 -12.61 -6.78
N MET A 26 4.55 -13.16 -6.16
CA MET A 26 4.61 -14.45 -5.47
C MET A 26 3.58 -15.40 -6.07
N SER A 27 4.04 -16.62 -6.36
CA SER A 27 3.18 -17.72 -6.78
C SER A 27 2.39 -18.29 -5.61
N ILE A 28 1.25 -18.91 -5.91
CA ILE A 28 0.46 -19.66 -4.91
C ILE A 28 1.34 -20.72 -4.21
N LYS A 29 2.23 -21.39 -4.96
CA LYS A 29 3.18 -22.36 -4.41
C LYS A 29 4.06 -21.72 -3.33
N GLN A 30 4.64 -20.54 -3.58
CA GLN A 30 5.48 -19.85 -2.60
C GLN A 30 4.70 -19.49 -1.32
N PHE A 31 3.44 -19.04 -1.44
CA PHE A 31 2.60 -18.79 -0.27
C PHE A 31 2.35 -20.07 0.54
N LEU A 32 2.06 -21.19 -0.15
CA LEU A 32 1.81 -22.48 0.50
C LEU A 32 3.07 -23.05 1.16
N ASP A 33 4.20 -23.01 0.47
CA ASP A 33 5.49 -23.48 0.99
C ASP A 33 5.89 -22.65 2.23
N PHE A 34 5.70 -21.33 2.17
CA PHE A 34 5.96 -20.44 3.30
C PHE A 34 5.09 -20.78 4.51
N GLY A 35 3.79 -20.96 4.31
CA GLY A 35 2.86 -21.27 5.41
C GLY A 35 3.00 -22.70 5.98
N ARG A 36 3.50 -23.66 5.19
CA ARG A 36 3.62 -25.07 5.61
C ARG A 36 4.98 -25.42 6.21
N GLU A 37 6.06 -24.96 5.58
CA GLU A 37 7.41 -25.44 5.89
C GLU A 37 8.23 -24.38 6.65
N ASN A 38 7.94 -23.10 6.42
CA ASN A 38 8.79 -22.00 6.85
C ASN A 38 7.98 -20.84 7.46
N ALA A 39 6.96 -21.15 8.27
CA ALA A 39 6.04 -20.18 8.89
C ALA A 39 6.73 -19.31 9.97
N CYS A 40 7.87 -18.71 9.61
CA CYS A 40 8.71 -17.87 10.43
C CYS A 40 8.21 -16.43 10.33
N GLU A 41 7.61 -15.94 11.42
CA GLU A 41 7.09 -14.59 11.54
C GLU A 41 8.16 -13.54 11.21
N LYS A 42 9.41 -13.76 11.66
CA LYS A 42 10.55 -12.88 11.37
C LYS A 42 10.84 -12.78 9.87
N THR A 43 10.84 -13.90 9.15
CA THR A 43 11.04 -13.91 7.70
C THR A 43 9.90 -13.18 6.99
N SER A 44 8.66 -13.43 7.42
CA SER A 44 7.48 -12.73 6.89
C SER A 44 7.59 -11.21 7.10
N TYR A 45 7.90 -10.77 8.33
CA TYR A 45 8.11 -9.38 8.69
C TYR A 45 9.18 -8.72 7.82
N MET A 46 10.35 -9.36 7.68
CA MET A 46 11.48 -8.82 6.91
C MET A 46 11.13 -8.63 5.44
N PHE A 47 10.36 -9.56 4.86
CA PHE A 47 9.84 -9.45 3.50
C PHE A 47 8.80 -8.33 3.40
N LEU A 48 7.74 -8.39 4.22
CA LEU A 48 6.58 -7.51 4.12
C LEU A 48 6.90 -6.05 4.39
N ARG A 49 7.76 -5.74 5.38
CA ARG A 49 8.13 -4.35 5.68
C ARG A 49 8.73 -3.62 4.47
N LYS A 50 9.41 -4.36 3.58
CA LYS A 50 9.99 -3.82 2.34
C LYS A 50 8.99 -3.91 1.19
N GLU A 51 8.40 -5.08 0.97
CA GLU A 51 7.49 -5.33 -0.17
C GLU A 51 6.24 -4.42 -0.12
N LEU A 52 5.64 -4.23 1.06
CA LEU A 52 4.47 -3.37 1.20
C LEU A 52 4.82 -1.91 0.93
N ALA A 53 5.98 -1.44 1.40
CA ALA A 53 6.47 -0.09 1.12
C ALA A 53 6.70 0.13 -0.39
N VAL A 54 7.28 -0.85 -1.09
CA VAL A 54 7.45 -0.82 -2.55
C VAL A 54 6.09 -0.72 -3.26
N ARG A 55 5.12 -1.56 -2.90
CA ARG A 55 3.78 -1.56 -3.51
C ARG A 55 3.02 -0.27 -3.29
N LEU A 56 3.08 0.31 -2.09
CA LEU A 56 2.46 1.60 -1.80
C LEU A 56 3.12 2.72 -2.60
N ALA A 57 4.45 2.80 -2.62
CA ALA A 57 5.17 3.84 -3.34
C ALA A 57 4.91 3.78 -4.86
N ASN A 58 4.87 2.58 -5.45
CA ASN A 58 4.50 2.40 -6.86
C ASN A 58 3.07 2.87 -7.14
N THR A 59 2.11 2.54 -6.26
CA THR A 59 0.72 3.02 -6.43
C THR A 59 0.61 4.53 -6.31
N MET A 60 1.26 5.12 -5.29
CA MET A 60 1.28 6.57 -5.13
C MET A 60 1.87 7.24 -6.36
N ARG A 61 2.94 6.68 -6.94
CA ARG A 61 3.53 7.18 -8.19
C ARG A 61 2.55 7.09 -9.35
N GLU A 62 1.82 6.00 -9.50
CA GLU A 62 0.78 5.87 -10.53
C GLU A 62 -0.35 6.89 -10.37
N VAL A 63 -0.77 7.19 -9.13
CA VAL A 63 -1.78 8.23 -8.85
C VAL A 63 -1.30 9.60 -9.34
N THR A 64 0.00 9.93 -9.18
CA THR A 64 0.56 11.20 -9.68
C THR A 64 0.59 11.32 -11.22
N LEU A 65 0.33 10.23 -11.95
CA LEU A 65 0.26 10.21 -13.42
C LEU A 65 -1.16 10.35 -13.95
N LEU A 66 -2.18 10.37 -13.08
CA LEU A 66 -3.55 10.66 -13.48
C LEU A 66 -3.68 12.10 -13.98
N PRO A 67 -4.69 12.44 -14.79
CA PRO A 67 -4.97 13.82 -15.15
C PRO A 67 -5.16 14.69 -13.90
N ASP A 68 -4.60 15.90 -13.88
CA ASP A 68 -4.73 16.83 -12.75
C ASP A 68 -6.21 17.04 -12.37
N SER A 69 -7.10 17.11 -13.36
CA SER A 69 -8.55 17.23 -13.19
C SER A 69 -9.19 16.07 -12.42
N LEU A 70 -8.59 14.87 -12.45
CA LEU A 70 -9.00 13.73 -11.64
C LEU A 70 -8.28 13.72 -10.28
N GLN A 71 -6.99 14.03 -10.23
CA GLN A 71 -6.23 14.09 -8.97
C GLN A 71 -6.80 15.13 -7.98
N ILE A 72 -7.36 16.24 -8.47
CA ILE A 72 -7.93 17.27 -7.60
C ILE A 72 -9.23 16.85 -6.90
N GLN A 73 -9.87 15.75 -7.34
CA GLN A 73 -11.16 15.34 -6.81
C GLN A 73 -11.06 14.93 -5.33
N PRO A 74 -12.03 15.32 -4.48
CA PRO A 74 -11.98 15.06 -3.04
C PRO A 74 -11.76 13.59 -2.70
N SER A 75 -12.43 12.68 -3.40
CA SER A 75 -12.32 11.25 -3.14
C SER A 75 -10.94 10.69 -3.53
N VAL A 76 -10.33 11.19 -4.61
CA VAL A 76 -8.96 10.78 -5.02
C VAL A 76 -7.92 11.26 -4.00
N LYS A 77 -8.03 12.52 -3.54
CA LYS A 77 -7.16 13.05 -2.47
C LYS A 77 -7.29 12.28 -1.16
N LEU A 78 -8.50 11.86 -0.82
CA LEU A 78 -8.73 11.05 0.37
C LEU A 78 -7.97 9.71 0.28
N VAL A 79 -8.07 9.02 -0.86
CA VAL A 79 -7.29 7.79 -1.11
C VAL A 79 -5.79 8.06 -1.04
N GLU A 80 -5.30 9.13 -1.68
CA GLU A 80 -3.88 9.51 -1.62
C GLU A 80 -3.40 9.70 -0.17
N SER A 81 -4.19 10.37 0.66
CA SER A 81 -3.88 10.57 2.08
C SER A 81 -3.78 9.24 2.85
N TRP A 82 -4.63 8.27 2.54
CA TRP A 82 -4.59 6.95 3.18
C TRP A 82 -3.33 6.17 2.81
N TYR A 83 -2.92 6.24 1.54
CA TYR A 83 -1.69 5.62 1.05
C TYR A 83 -0.46 6.28 1.69
N SER A 84 -0.42 7.61 1.72
CA SER A 84 0.65 8.37 2.37
C SER A 84 0.79 8.02 3.86
N GLN A 85 -0.31 8.03 4.62
CA GLN A 85 -0.31 7.65 6.04
C GLN A 85 0.18 6.21 6.23
N SER A 86 -0.25 5.29 5.38
CA SER A 86 0.14 3.87 5.49
C SER A 86 1.62 3.67 5.17
N PHE A 87 2.14 4.42 4.21
CA PHE A 87 3.56 4.39 3.85
C PHE A 87 4.43 4.93 4.99
N GLU A 88 4.06 6.07 5.58
CA GLU A 88 4.74 6.64 6.74
C GLU A 88 4.76 5.69 7.95
N GLU A 89 3.62 5.03 8.23
CA GLU A 89 3.52 4.04 9.31
C GLU A 89 4.43 2.83 9.06
N LEU A 90 4.50 2.33 7.82
CA LEU A 90 5.39 1.22 7.43
C LEU A 90 6.88 1.61 7.54
N LEU A 91 7.24 2.83 7.17
CA LEU A 91 8.64 3.29 7.25
C LEU A 91 9.20 3.29 8.69
N LYS A 92 8.33 3.36 9.72
CA LYS A 92 8.75 3.22 11.12
C LYS A 92 9.39 1.86 11.43
N PHE A 93 9.17 0.85 10.58
CA PHE A 93 9.71 -0.50 10.71
C PHE A 93 10.93 -0.75 9.80
N GLU A 94 11.33 0.21 8.95
CA GLU A 94 12.44 0.06 7.99
C GLU A 94 13.73 -0.41 8.68
N LYS A 95 14.01 0.13 9.87
CA LYS A 95 15.23 -0.13 10.64
C LYS A 95 15.00 -0.92 11.94
N ARG A 96 13.76 -1.32 12.25
CA ARG A 96 13.46 -2.09 13.47
C ARG A 96 13.92 -3.54 13.31
N SER A 97 14.57 -4.07 14.35
CA SER A 97 15.09 -5.45 14.35
C SER A 97 13.95 -6.45 14.58
N PRO A 98 13.91 -7.58 13.85
CA PRO A 98 12.99 -8.69 14.18
C PRO A 98 13.31 -9.36 15.53
N GLU A 99 14.48 -9.07 16.11
CA GLU A 99 14.89 -9.58 17.43
C GLU A 99 14.35 -8.74 18.60
N ASP A 100 13.79 -7.55 18.32
CA ASP A 100 13.14 -6.74 19.35
C ASP A 100 11.79 -7.36 19.73
N PRO A 101 11.52 -7.62 21.03
CA PRO A 101 10.33 -8.35 21.47
C PRO A 101 8.99 -7.72 21.07
N HIS A 102 8.95 -6.40 20.86
CA HIS A 102 7.71 -5.69 20.54
C HIS A 102 7.50 -5.52 19.03
N THR A 103 8.58 -5.56 18.24
CA THR A 103 8.53 -5.20 16.82
C THR A 103 7.55 -6.04 16.01
N LEU A 104 7.48 -7.36 16.22
CA LEU A 104 6.58 -8.22 15.46
C LEU A 104 5.10 -7.95 15.79
N ASN A 105 4.77 -7.79 17.08
CA ASN A 105 3.41 -7.47 17.50
C ASN A 105 2.98 -6.07 17.05
N ASP A 106 3.85 -5.06 17.22
CA ASP A 106 3.62 -3.70 16.72
C ASP A 106 3.37 -3.68 15.21
N PHE A 107 4.13 -4.51 14.46
CA PHE A 107 3.98 -4.62 13.01
C PHE A 107 2.65 -5.25 12.64
N LEU A 108 2.25 -6.34 13.29
CA LEU A 108 0.96 -6.98 13.08
C LEU A 108 -0.20 -6.00 13.35
N GLU A 109 -0.16 -5.28 14.47
CA GLU A 109 -1.16 -4.26 14.79
C GLU A 109 -1.21 -3.13 13.74
N MET A 110 -0.05 -2.69 13.27
CA MET A 110 0.04 -1.71 12.19
C MET A 110 -0.56 -2.26 10.88
N LEU A 111 -0.33 -3.53 10.53
CA LEU A 111 -0.91 -4.14 9.33
C LEU A 111 -2.44 -4.21 9.41
N ILE A 112 -2.98 -4.55 10.59
CA ILE A 112 -4.43 -4.55 10.82
C ILE A 112 -5.01 -3.13 10.66
N LYS A 113 -4.32 -2.11 11.20
CA LYS A 113 -4.73 -0.69 11.03
C LYS A 113 -4.72 -0.27 9.57
N ILE A 114 -3.66 -0.59 8.82
CA ILE A 114 -3.56 -0.30 7.39
C ILE A 114 -4.68 -1.02 6.63
N ARG A 115 -4.93 -2.31 6.89
CA ARG A 115 -6.01 -3.07 6.26
C ARG A 115 -7.35 -2.38 6.45
N ASN A 116 -7.67 -1.99 7.68
CA ASN A 116 -8.94 -1.36 8.02
C ASN A 116 -9.09 0.02 7.34
N ARG A 117 -8.03 0.84 7.33
CA ARG A 117 -7.99 2.13 6.62
C ARG A 117 -8.28 1.97 5.12
N HIS A 118 -7.79 0.89 4.53
CA HIS A 118 -7.90 0.65 3.08
C HIS A 118 -9.20 -0.04 2.67
N ASN A 119 -10.12 -0.35 3.59
CA ASN A 119 -11.37 -1.06 3.31
C ASN A 119 -12.21 -0.38 2.22
N ASP A 120 -12.33 0.95 2.29
CA ASP A 120 -13.19 1.75 1.41
C ASP A 120 -12.46 2.36 0.21
N VAL A 121 -11.21 1.95 -0.05
CA VAL A 121 -10.43 2.45 -1.20
C VAL A 121 -11.15 2.24 -2.53
N VAL A 122 -11.81 1.09 -2.72
CA VAL A 122 -12.52 0.78 -3.98
C VAL A 122 -13.73 1.71 -4.19
N PRO A 123 -14.72 1.76 -3.29
CA PRO A 123 -15.85 2.67 -3.46
C PRO A 123 -15.42 4.15 -3.50
N THR A 124 -14.41 4.54 -2.72
CA THR A 124 -13.92 5.93 -2.71
C THR A 124 -13.24 6.29 -4.03
N MET A 125 -12.37 5.43 -4.58
CA MET A 125 -11.75 5.71 -5.88
C MET A 125 -12.79 5.75 -7.01
N ALA A 126 -13.80 4.87 -6.97
CA ALA A 126 -14.93 4.93 -7.89
C ALA A 126 -15.70 6.25 -7.78
N GLN A 127 -15.94 6.74 -6.56
CA GLN A 127 -16.56 8.05 -6.33
C GLN A 127 -15.72 9.18 -6.93
N GLY A 128 -14.39 9.12 -6.85
CA GLY A 128 -13.50 10.11 -7.49
C GLY A 128 -13.63 10.18 -9.01
N VAL A 129 -13.86 9.03 -9.66
CA VAL A 129 -14.14 8.97 -11.10
C VAL A 129 -15.53 9.53 -11.43
N ILE A 130 -16.52 9.31 -10.58
CA ILE A 130 -17.86 9.90 -10.71
C ILE A 130 -17.79 11.43 -10.57
N GLU A 131 -17.12 11.94 -9.54
CA GLU A 131 -16.89 13.37 -9.30
C GLU A 131 -16.24 14.05 -10.52
N TYR A 132 -15.23 13.40 -11.11
CA TYR A 132 -14.61 13.85 -12.35
C TYR A 132 -15.60 13.88 -13.52
N LYS A 133 -16.36 12.80 -13.74
CA LYS A 133 -17.31 12.67 -14.85
C LYS A 133 -18.45 13.70 -14.76
N GLU A 134 -18.95 13.97 -13.56
CA GLU A 134 -20.00 14.97 -13.32
C GLU A 134 -19.51 16.40 -13.62
N LYS A 135 -18.23 16.68 -13.37
CA LYS A 135 -17.66 18.02 -13.55
C LYS A 135 -17.14 18.30 -14.96
N PHE A 136 -16.55 17.30 -15.61
CA PHE A 136 -15.85 17.47 -16.89
C PHE A 136 -16.49 16.71 -18.07
N GLY A 137 -17.50 15.88 -17.81
CA GLY A 137 -18.13 15.04 -18.82
C GLY A 137 -17.32 13.79 -19.13
N PHE A 138 -17.63 13.15 -20.27
CA PHE A 138 -16.94 11.95 -20.73
C PHE A 138 -15.98 12.28 -21.87
N ASP A 139 -14.69 12.01 -21.66
CA ASP A 139 -13.65 12.04 -22.68
C ASP A 139 -13.13 10.61 -22.91
N PRO A 140 -13.29 10.03 -24.12
CA PRO A 140 -12.83 8.68 -24.45
C PRO A 140 -11.33 8.44 -24.19
N PHE A 141 -10.47 9.44 -24.44
CA PHE A 141 -9.02 9.30 -24.27
C PHE A 141 -8.63 9.28 -22.79
N ILE A 142 -9.28 10.11 -21.97
CA ILE A 142 -9.08 10.08 -20.54
C ILE A 142 -9.65 8.80 -19.95
N SER A 143 -10.80 8.34 -20.46
CA SER A 143 -11.42 7.10 -20.01
C SER A 143 -10.52 5.88 -20.20
N SER A 144 -9.79 5.75 -21.31
CA SER A 144 -8.85 4.64 -21.51
C SER A 144 -7.67 4.69 -20.53
N ASN A 145 -7.13 5.88 -20.26
CA ASN A 145 -6.03 6.04 -19.31
C ASN A 145 -6.48 5.77 -17.87
N VAL A 146 -7.67 6.22 -17.51
CA VAL A 146 -8.28 5.94 -16.20
C VAL A 146 -8.56 4.46 -16.04
N GLN A 147 -9.10 3.79 -17.06
CA GLN A 147 -9.33 2.34 -17.01
C GLN A 147 -8.02 1.58 -16.79
N TYR A 148 -6.98 1.89 -17.56
CA TYR A 148 -5.66 1.29 -17.41
C TYR A 148 -5.09 1.48 -15.99
N PHE A 149 -5.22 2.68 -15.45
CA PHE A 149 -4.84 2.97 -14.06
C PHE A 149 -5.65 2.13 -13.06
N LEU A 150 -6.98 2.08 -13.20
CA LEU A 150 -7.86 1.39 -12.26
C LEU A 150 -7.58 -0.12 -12.23
N ASP A 151 -7.32 -0.74 -13.39
CA ASP A 151 -6.98 -2.16 -13.48
C ASP A 151 -5.72 -2.48 -12.66
N ARG A 152 -4.69 -1.64 -12.80
CA ARG A 152 -3.42 -1.78 -12.07
C ARG A 152 -3.57 -1.47 -10.58
N PHE A 153 -4.27 -0.39 -10.27
CA PHE A 153 -4.55 0.06 -8.91
C PHE A 153 -5.28 -1.03 -8.11
N TYR A 154 -6.35 -1.60 -8.67
CA TYR A 154 -7.11 -2.67 -8.01
C TYR A 154 -6.37 -3.99 -7.96
N THR A 155 -5.59 -4.34 -8.99
CA THR A 155 -4.71 -5.52 -8.96
C THR A 155 -3.69 -5.40 -7.82
N ASN A 156 -3.04 -4.23 -7.68
CA ASN A 156 -2.11 -4.01 -6.58
C ASN A 156 -2.82 -4.10 -5.23
N ARG A 157 -4.02 -3.52 -5.07
CA ARG A 157 -4.81 -3.62 -3.84
C ARG A 157 -5.16 -5.06 -3.46
N ILE A 158 -5.57 -5.88 -4.42
CA ILE A 158 -5.84 -7.31 -4.20
C ILE A 158 -4.57 -7.99 -3.68
N SER A 159 -3.45 -7.76 -4.34
CA SER A 159 -2.16 -8.34 -3.95
C SER A 159 -1.72 -7.87 -2.56
N PHE A 160 -1.95 -6.60 -2.22
CA PHE A 160 -1.60 -5.99 -0.95
C PHE A 160 -2.43 -6.59 0.19
N ARG A 161 -3.75 -6.74 -0.03
CA ARG A 161 -4.65 -7.41 0.93
C ARG A 161 -4.27 -8.88 1.11
N MET A 162 -3.90 -9.58 0.04
CA MET A 162 -3.42 -10.97 0.10
C MET A 162 -2.21 -11.09 1.03
N LEU A 163 -1.19 -10.23 0.87
CA LEU A 163 -0.01 -10.22 1.73
C LEU A 163 -0.35 -10.00 3.21
N ILE A 164 -1.17 -8.99 3.50
CA ILE A 164 -1.55 -8.65 4.88
C ILE A 164 -2.34 -9.78 5.52
N ASN A 165 -3.31 -10.36 4.81
CA ASN A 165 -4.13 -11.44 5.34
C ASN A 165 -3.28 -12.69 5.63
N GLN A 166 -2.38 -13.08 4.71
CA GLN A 166 -1.48 -14.21 4.92
C GLN A 166 -0.64 -14.04 6.20
N HIS A 167 -0.10 -12.85 6.44
CA HIS A 167 0.65 -12.59 7.67
C HIS A 167 -0.23 -12.62 8.93
N SER A 168 -1.44 -12.04 8.85
CA SER A 168 -2.34 -11.91 10.00
C SER A 168 -3.02 -13.22 10.40
N GLU A 169 -3.21 -14.14 9.44
CA GLU A 169 -3.92 -15.41 9.62
C GLU A 169 -2.98 -16.59 9.88
N THR A 170 -1.66 -16.43 9.64
CA THR A 170 -0.71 -17.51 9.92
C THR A 170 -0.70 -17.79 11.43
N PRO A 171 -0.95 -19.04 11.85
CA PRO A 171 -0.94 -19.39 13.27
C PRO A 171 0.41 -19.04 13.89
N ARG A 172 0.39 -18.26 14.97
CA ARG A 172 1.56 -18.06 15.83
C ARG A 172 1.80 -19.36 16.59
N ASN A 173 2.44 -20.32 15.93
CA ASN A 173 2.94 -21.49 16.64
C ASN A 173 3.99 -20.99 17.63
N HIS A 174 3.64 -21.00 18.92
CA HIS A 174 4.57 -20.85 20.01
C HIS A 174 5.69 -21.89 19.82
N VAL A 175 6.83 -21.43 19.29
CA VAL A 175 8.11 -22.04 19.63
C VAL A 175 8.34 -21.63 21.08
N MET A 176 7.89 -22.49 22.00
CA MET A 176 8.48 -22.61 23.32
C MET A 176 9.91 -23.13 23.17
#